data_AF-A0A252BFI1-F1
#
_entry.id   AF-A0A252BFI1-F1
#
_cell.length_a   1.000
_cell.length_b   1.000
_cell.length_c   1.000
_cell.angle_alpha   90.00
_cell.angle_beta   90.00
_cell.angle_gamma   90.00
#
_symmetry.space_group_name_H-M   'P 1'
#
loop_
_entity.id
_entity.type
_entity.pdbx_description
1 polymer ?
#
loop_
_entity_poly.entity_id
_entity_poly.type
_entity_poly.pdbx_seq_one_letter_code
_entity_poly.pdbx_strand_id
1 'polypeptide(L)'
;CVIYTDCDEFLIPHPNRYTCLGSYLKQHPHSSIVRAVGVDVVQHDLALAPVDFTQPILPQRPYGFVTPWESKPLITRTPVTWAPGFHDCGQPSVLDEALWLFHLKFCDLRHALARLNLTRSMKWSQQGMAFGQHQRHRDEDLLALVHTLIAEQQAEGLEQLPLTDLLANGGYSKLRHIPAPFLPRL
;
A
#
# COMPACT_ATOMS: atom_id res chain seq x y z
N CYS A 1 21.11 -4.00 5.46
CA CYS A 1 20.02 -3.88 4.48
C CYS A 1 19.60 -2.42 4.39
N VAL A 2 18.95 -2.03 3.31
CA VAL A 2 18.30 -0.73 3.12
C VAL A 2 16.81 -0.98 2.95
N ILE A 3 15.99 -0.13 3.56
CA ILE A 3 14.54 -0.07 3.33
C ILE A 3 14.28 1.21 2.55
N TYR A 4 13.47 1.11 1.49
CA TYR A 4 12.98 2.25 0.73
C TYR A 4 11.44 2.20 0.76
N THR A 5 10.80 3.25 1.27
CA THR A 5 9.34 3.39 1.35
C THR A 5 8.98 4.87 1.30
N ASP A 6 7.75 5.20 0.92
CA ASP A 6 7.22 6.57 0.92
C ASP A 6 6.68 6.97 2.31
N CYS A 7 6.43 8.28 2.51
CA CYS A 7 6.08 8.82 3.83
C CYS A 7 4.68 8.42 4.34
N ASP A 8 3.80 7.98 3.45
CA ASP A 8 2.44 7.50 3.72
C ASP A 8 2.32 5.97 3.61
N GLU A 9 3.46 5.28 3.69
CA GLU A 9 3.56 3.83 3.62
C GLU A 9 4.11 3.23 4.91
N PHE A 10 3.46 2.16 5.37
CA PHE A 10 3.85 1.43 6.58
C PHE A 10 4.22 -0.01 6.25
N LEU A 11 5.50 -0.34 6.43
CA LEU A 11 6.03 -1.68 6.22
C LEU A 11 5.99 -2.49 7.53
N ILE A 12 5.09 -3.47 7.58
CA ILE A 12 4.76 -4.22 8.80
C ILE A 12 4.89 -5.72 8.51
N PRO A 13 5.73 -6.47 9.24
CA PRO A 13 5.72 -7.92 9.11
C PRO A 13 4.47 -8.50 9.77
N HIS A 14 4.00 -9.64 9.29
CA HIS A 14 2.80 -10.29 9.77
C HIS A 14 2.89 -10.57 11.29
N PRO A 15 2.00 -9.99 12.13
CA PRO A 15 2.16 -10.01 13.59
C PRO A 15 2.17 -11.41 14.22
N ASN A 16 1.49 -12.39 13.61
CA ASN A 16 1.54 -13.78 14.08
C ASN A 16 2.89 -14.47 13.84
N ARG A 17 3.77 -13.90 12.99
CA ARG A 17 5.06 -14.49 12.62
C ARG A 17 6.24 -13.73 13.23
N TYR A 18 6.09 -12.41 13.38
CA TYR A 18 7.17 -11.52 13.82
C TYR A 18 6.65 -10.47 14.80
N THR A 19 7.44 -10.15 15.81
CA THR A 19 7.09 -9.14 16.82
C THR A 19 7.32 -7.72 16.34
N CYS A 20 8.27 -7.53 15.41
CA CYS A 20 8.60 -6.24 14.81
C CYS A 20 9.40 -6.42 13.52
N LEU A 21 9.50 -5.35 12.72
CA LEU A 21 10.29 -5.34 11.47
C LEU A 21 11.76 -5.72 11.72
N GLY A 22 12.34 -5.33 12.86
CA GLY A 22 13.71 -5.71 13.22
C GLY A 22 13.89 -7.22 13.38
N SER A 23 12.90 -7.92 13.96
CA SER A 23 12.95 -9.38 14.11
C SER A 23 12.85 -10.08 12.75
N TYR A 24 11.98 -9.59 11.86
CA TYR A 24 11.86 -10.04 10.48
C TYR A 24 13.18 -9.90 9.72
N LEU A 25 13.82 -8.73 9.78
CA LEU A 25 15.07 -8.46 9.04
C LEU A 25 16.24 -9.33 9.47
N LYS A 26 16.33 -9.67 10.77
CA LYS A 26 17.39 -10.52 11.32
C LYS A 26 17.30 -11.97 10.87
N GLN A 27 16.07 -12.49 10.72
CA GLN A 27 15.84 -13.89 10.34
C GLN A 27 16.01 -14.17 8.84
N HIS A 28 16.16 -13.12 8.02
CA HIS A 28 16.37 -13.23 6.58
C HIS A 28 17.77 -12.74 6.17
N PRO A 29 18.85 -13.48 6.45
CA PRO A 29 20.22 -12.99 6.28
C PRO A 29 20.76 -13.01 4.83
N HIS A 30 19.99 -13.39 3.81
CA HIS A 30 20.50 -13.64 2.45
C HIS A 30 20.24 -12.50 1.43
N SER A 31 20.93 -12.59 0.29
CA SER A 31 21.14 -11.59 -0.78
C SER A 31 19.93 -11.18 -1.62
N SER A 32 18.72 -11.23 -1.08
CA SER A 32 17.50 -10.95 -1.85
C SER A 32 17.06 -9.49 -1.77
N ILE A 33 16.40 -9.08 -2.85
CA ILE A 33 15.50 -7.94 -2.90
C ILE A 33 14.11 -8.48 -2.55
N VAL A 34 13.45 -7.88 -1.57
CA VAL A 34 12.16 -8.35 -1.05
C VAL A 34 11.06 -7.38 -1.39
N ARG A 35 9.96 -7.94 -1.90
CA ARG A 35 8.68 -7.29 -2.10
C ARG A 35 7.73 -7.65 -0.95
N ALA A 36 6.88 -6.72 -0.57
CA ALA A 36 5.80 -6.95 0.38
C ALA A 36 4.47 -7.19 -0.34
N VAL A 37 3.49 -7.76 0.36
CA VAL A 37 2.08 -7.67 -0.03
C VAL A 37 1.64 -6.23 0.14
N GLY A 38 1.45 -5.52 -0.97
CA GLY A 38 1.05 -4.12 -0.99
C GLY A 38 -0.45 -3.95 -0.95
N VAL A 39 -0.93 -3.20 0.04
CA VAL A 39 -2.34 -2.93 0.30
C VAL A 39 -2.58 -1.43 0.29
N ASP A 40 -3.39 -0.98 -0.66
CA ASP A 40 -3.98 0.36 -0.60
C ASP A 40 -5.12 0.33 0.43
N VAL A 41 -4.96 1.08 1.52
CA VAL A 41 -5.99 1.22 2.56
C VAL A 41 -7.01 2.25 2.11
N VAL A 42 -8.30 1.90 2.17
CA VAL A 42 -9.39 2.72 1.59
C VAL A 42 -10.46 3.04 2.63
N GLN A 43 -11.01 4.24 2.53
CA GLN A 43 -12.29 4.57 3.17
C GLN A 43 -13.42 3.73 2.55
N HIS A 44 -13.77 2.63 3.22
CA HIS A 44 -14.77 1.65 2.76
C HIS A 44 -16.23 2.08 2.93
N ASP A 45 -16.48 3.14 3.72
CA ASP A 45 -17.81 3.73 3.89
C ASP A 45 -17.69 5.25 3.95
N LEU A 46 -18.49 5.94 3.13
CA LEU A 46 -18.51 7.40 3.04
C LEU A 46 -19.12 8.07 4.27
N ALA A 47 -19.86 7.34 5.09
CA ALA A 47 -20.42 7.81 6.35
C ALA A 47 -19.41 7.81 7.51
N LEU A 48 -18.22 7.21 7.34
CA LEU A 48 -17.19 7.18 8.38
C LEU A 48 -16.73 8.59 8.75
N ALA A 49 -16.46 8.77 10.04
CA ALA A 49 -15.76 9.94 10.53
C ALA A 49 -14.37 10.04 9.87
N PRO A 50 -13.81 11.27 9.72
CA PRO A 50 -12.44 11.45 9.26
C PRO A 50 -11.44 10.62 10.07
N VAL A 51 -10.35 10.16 9.45
CA VAL A 51 -9.28 9.46 10.17
C VAL A 51 -8.68 10.37 11.23
N ASP A 52 -8.64 9.89 12.47
CA ASP A 52 -7.82 10.45 13.54
C ASP A 52 -6.41 9.86 13.46
N PHE A 53 -5.49 10.63 12.90
CA PHE A 53 -4.08 10.25 12.74
C PHE A 53 -3.30 10.18 14.08
N THR A 54 -3.92 10.54 15.21
CA THR A 54 -3.34 10.34 16.55
C THR A 54 -3.63 8.95 17.12
N GLN A 55 -4.51 8.19 16.46
CA GLN A 55 -4.93 6.85 16.84
C GLN A 55 -4.48 5.81 15.81
N PRO A 56 -4.48 4.50 16.14
CA PRO A 56 -4.22 3.45 15.16
C PRO A 56 -5.16 3.56 13.94
N ILE A 57 -4.57 3.60 12.74
CA ILE A 57 -5.32 3.89 11.49
C ILE A 57 -6.10 2.67 11.00
N LEU A 58 -5.50 1.47 11.03
CA LEU A 58 -6.12 0.27 10.47
C LEU A 58 -7.44 -0.13 11.15
N PRO A 59 -7.62 -0.01 12.48
CA PRO A 59 -8.94 -0.20 13.09
C PRO A 59 -10.01 0.80 12.62
N GLN A 60 -9.61 2.03 12.26
CA GLN A 60 -10.51 3.03 11.68
C GLN A 60 -10.80 2.77 10.20
N ARG A 61 -9.88 2.09 9.50
CA ARG A 61 -9.93 1.76 8.07
C ARG A 61 -9.55 0.30 7.84
N PRO A 62 -10.41 -0.67 8.22
CA PRO A 62 -10.07 -2.10 8.24
C PRO A 62 -10.20 -2.78 6.88
N TYR A 63 -10.14 -2.02 5.78
CA TYR A 63 -10.29 -2.53 4.42
C TYR A 63 -9.19 -1.98 3.51
N GLY A 64 -8.79 -2.83 2.57
CA GLY A 64 -7.88 -2.45 1.50
C GLY A 64 -7.96 -3.41 0.32
N PHE A 65 -7.23 -3.09 -0.73
CA PHE A 65 -7.11 -3.95 -1.89
C PHE A 65 -5.63 -4.12 -2.26
N VAL A 66 -5.31 -5.30 -2.78
CA VAL A 66 -3.94 -5.68 -3.15
C VAL A 66 -3.72 -5.36 -4.61
N THR A 67 -2.59 -4.73 -4.92
CA THR A 67 -2.16 -4.44 -6.29
C THR A 67 -0.74 -4.93 -6.56
N PRO A 68 -0.40 -5.28 -7.82
CA PRO A 68 0.98 -5.54 -8.22
C PRO A 68 1.89 -4.31 -8.03
N TRP A 69 1.31 -3.12 -8.18
CA TRP A 69 2.01 -1.84 -8.14
C TRP A 69 2.50 -1.48 -6.73
N GLU A 70 1.68 -1.72 -5.71
CA GLU A 70 2.07 -1.52 -4.32
C GLU A 70 2.81 -2.73 -3.74
N SER A 71 2.67 -3.91 -4.35
CA SER A 71 3.46 -5.10 -3.99
C SER A 71 4.87 -5.00 -4.58
N LYS A 72 5.55 -3.90 -4.29
CA LYS A 72 6.82 -3.44 -4.88
C LYS A 72 8.05 -3.87 -4.08
N PRO A 73 9.25 -3.84 -4.68
CA PRO A 73 10.49 -4.03 -3.93
C PRO A 73 10.65 -2.93 -2.86
N LEU A 74 10.98 -3.30 -1.62
CA LEU A 74 11.08 -2.36 -0.50
C LEU A 74 12.34 -2.57 0.34
N ILE A 75 12.85 -3.80 0.38
CA ILE A 75 14.05 -4.13 1.15
C ILE A 75 15.10 -4.65 0.18
N THR A 76 16.31 -4.11 0.27
CA THR A 76 17.46 -4.64 -0.45
C THR A 76 18.67 -4.84 0.46
N ARG A 77 19.48 -5.84 0.14
CA ARG A 77 20.81 -6.08 0.74
C ARG A 77 21.95 -5.90 -0.25
N THR A 78 21.62 -5.56 -1.51
CA THR A 78 22.56 -5.24 -2.58
C THR A 78 22.23 -3.85 -3.15
N PRO A 79 23.20 -3.16 -3.77
CA PRO A 79 22.90 -1.94 -4.52
C PRO A 79 21.90 -2.23 -5.65
N VAL A 80 20.90 -1.37 -5.80
CA VAL A 80 19.90 -1.46 -6.89
C VAL A 80 19.66 -0.07 -7.47
N THR A 81 19.24 -0.04 -8.73
CA THR A 81 18.75 1.19 -9.38
C THR A 81 17.24 1.15 -9.38
N TRP A 82 16.62 2.09 -8.67
CA TRP A 82 15.17 2.18 -8.57
C TRP A 82 14.55 2.79 -9.82
N ALA A 83 13.44 2.20 -10.27
CA ALA A 83 12.57 2.79 -11.26
C ALA A 83 11.84 4.02 -10.67
N PRO A 84 11.30 4.93 -11.52
CA PRO A 84 10.50 6.06 -11.06
C PRO A 84 9.37 5.64 -10.11
N GLY A 85 9.21 6.35 -8.99
CA GLY A 85 8.22 6.03 -7.95
C GLY A 85 8.56 4.79 -7.10
N PHE A 86 9.74 4.19 -7.28
CA PHE A 86 10.23 3.07 -6.47
C PHE A 86 9.39 1.80 -6.57
N HIS A 87 8.56 1.67 -7.62
CA HIS A 87 7.69 0.50 -7.83
C HIS A 87 8.41 -0.72 -8.40
N ASP A 88 9.65 -0.54 -8.87
CA ASP A 88 10.51 -1.62 -9.37
C ASP A 88 11.98 -1.21 -9.24
N CYS A 89 12.88 -2.17 -9.40
CA CYS A 89 14.32 -1.98 -9.49
C CYS A 89 14.97 -2.77 -10.65
N GLY A 90 14.18 -3.44 -11.50
CA GLY A 90 14.68 -4.17 -12.68
C GLY A 90 15.59 -5.35 -12.35
N GLN A 91 15.53 -5.84 -11.10
CA GLN A 91 16.29 -6.99 -10.61
C GLN A 91 15.32 -8.05 -10.07
N PRO A 92 15.69 -9.35 -10.12
CA PRO A 92 14.88 -10.39 -9.51
C PRO A 92 14.61 -10.10 -8.04
N SER A 93 13.35 -10.19 -7.65
CA SER A 93 12.89 -9.94 -6.29
C SER A 93 11.86 -10.98 -5.89
N VAL A 94 11.74 -11.21 -4.58
CA VAL A 94 10.86 -12.22 -4.00
C VAL A 94 9.73 -11.54 -3.26
N LEU A 95 8.49 -11.90 -3.57
CA LEU A 95 7.34 -11.54 -2.75
C LEU A 95 7.34 -12.39 -1.48
N ASP A 96 7.29 -11.74 -0.32
CA ASP A 96 7.17 -12.40 0.96
C ASP A 96 5.81 -12.08 1.59
N GLU A 97 4.92 -13.07 1.66
CA GLU A 97 3.59 -12.92 2.28
C GLU A 97 3.63 -12.70 3.80
N ALA A 98 4.81 -12.83 4.42
CA ALA A 98 5.02 -12.44 5.79
C ALA A 98 5.33 -10.94 5.97
N LEU A 99 5.44 -10.18 4.89
CA LEU A 99 5.75 -8.75 4.90
C LEU A 99 4.65 -7.98 4.16
N TRP A 100 4.07 -6.98 4.82
CA TRP A 100 2.93 -6.23 4.29
C TRP A 100 3.25 -4.74 4.25
N LEU A 101 2.85 -4.08 3.17
CA LEU A 101 2.92 -2.64 3.00
C LEU A 101 1.51 -2.08 3.03
N PHE A 102 1.23 -1.18 3.95
CA PHE A 102 -0.04 -0.45 3.99
C PHE A 102 0.19 0.98 3.50
N HIS A 103 -0.40 1.29 2.36
CA HIS A 103 -0.35 2.61 1.75
C HIS A 103 -1.61 3.39 2.10
N LEU A 104 -1.44 4.59 2.65
CA LEU A 104 -2.53 5.37 3.25
C LEU A 104 -3.14 6.41 2.30
N LYS A 105 -2.75 6.39 1.03
CA LYS A 105 -3.15 7.36 0.02
C LYS A 105 -4.66 7.56 -0.12
N PHE A 106 -5.45 6.53 0.15
CA PHE A 106 -6.91 6.53 0.05
C PHE A 106 -7.62 6.28 1.38
N CYS A 107 -6.88 6.29 2.50
CA CYS A 107 -7.45 5.95 3.81
C CYS A 107 -8.49 6.98 4.27
N ASP A 108 -8.39 8.23 3.79
CA ASP A 108 -9.36 9.29 4.05
C ASP A 108 -9.63 10.07 2.77
N LEU A 109 -10.87 10.05 2.29
CA LEU A 109 -11.24 10.68 1.03
C LEU A 109 -11.05 12.20 1.07
N ARG A 110 -11.34 12.85 2.20
CA ARG A 110 -11.17 14.31 2.34
C ARG A 110 -9.68 14.67 2.28
N HIS A 111 -8.85 13.90 2.98
CA HIS A 111 -7.40 14.10 2.93
C HIS A 111 -6.83 13.85 1.53
N ALA A 112 -7.31 12.81 0.85
CA ALA A 112 -6.89 12.47 -0.52
C ALA A 112 -7.25 13.59 -1.52
N LEU A 113 -8.47 14.15 -1.44
CA LEU A 113 -8.90 15.28 -2.27
C LEU A 113 -8.10 16.55 -1.96
N ALA A 114 -7.85 16.85 -0.68
CA ALA A 114 -7.03 18.00 -0.28
C ALA A 114 -5.60 17.89 -0.83
N ARG A 115 -4.99 16.70 -0.77
CA ARG A 115 -3.69 16.42 -1.39
C ARG A 115 -3.74 16.65 -2.90
N LEU A 116 -4.74 16.11 -3.61
CA LEU A 116 -4.85 16.30 -5.06
C LEU A 116 -5.00 17.78 -5.44
N ASN A 117 -5.75 18.56 -4.65
CA ASN A 117 -5.85 20.01 -4.86
C ASN A 117 -4.48 20.69 -4.75
N LEU A 118 -3.71 20.36 -3.72
CA LEU A 118 -2.37 20.88 -3.49
C LEU A 118 -1.40 20.50 -4.63
N THR A 119 -1.35 19.23 -5.01
CA THR A 119 -0.43 18.74 -6.04
C THR A 119 -0.79 19.26 -7.43
N ARG A 120 -2.08 19.49 -7.73
CA ARG A 120 -2.52 20.15 -8.96
C ARG A 120 -2.10 21.61 -9.03
N SER A 121 -2.02 22.32 -7.90
CA SER A 121 -1.61 23.73 -7.84
C SER A 121 -0.09 23.93 -7.83
N MET A 122 0.68 22.89 -7.56
CA MET A 122 2.15 22.97 -7.57
C MET A 122 2.71 23.17 -8.98
N LYS A 123 3.87 23.83 -9.08
CA LYS A 123 4.70 23.81 -10.28
C LYS A 123 5.54 22.54 -10.29
N TRP A 124 5.42 21.76 -11.35
CA TRP A 124 6.14 20.50 -11.50
C TRP A 124 7.33 20.66 -12.44
N SER A 125 8.38 19.86 -12.21
CA SER A 125 9.45 19.68 -13.18
C SER A 125 8.93 18.91 -14.40
N GLN A 126 9.64 18.99 -15.52
CA GLN A 126 9.30 18.21 -16.72
C GLN A 126 9.27 16.70 -16.43
N GLN A 127 10.21 16.20 -15.63
CA GLN A 127 10.24 14.79 -15.23
C GLN A 127 9.03 14.43 -14.36
N GLY A 128 8.67 15.29 -13.40
CA GLY A 128 7.48 15.06 -12.60
C GLY A 128 6.21 14.99 -13.45
N MET A 129 6.09 15.85 -14.46
CA MET A 129 4.94 15.83 -15.39
C MET A 129 4.85 14.54 -16.20
N ALA A 130 5.97 13.86 -16.44
CA ALA A 130 5.98 12.61 -17.21
C ALA A 130 5.50 11.40 -16.39
N PHE A 131 5.78 11.35 -15.08
CA PHE A 131 5.56 10.15 -14.25
C PHE A 131 4.53 10.31 -13.12
N GLY A 132 4.24 11.54 -12.68
CA GLY A 132 3.36 11.79 -11.52
C GLY A 132 1.96 12.29 -11.86
N GLN A 133 1.46 12.02 -13.06
CA GLN A 133 0.09 12.42 -13.47
C GLN A 133 -0.99 11.87 -12.53
N HIS A 134 -0.75 10.69 -11.95
CA HIS A 134 -1.65 10.08 -10.96
C HIS A 134 -1.79 10.89 -9.66
N GLN A 135 -0.89 11.83 -9.40
CA GLN A 135 -0.98 12.79 -8.29
C GLN A 135 -1.82 14.02 -8.67
N ARG A 136 -2.38 14.09 -9.88
CA ARG A 136 -3.15 15.24 -10.38
C ARG A 136 -4.50 14.85 -10.97
N HIS A 137 -4.98 13.65 -10.64
CA HIS A 137 -6.33 13.22 -10.99
C HIS A 137 -7.36 14.28 -10.57
N ARG A 138 -8.44 14.38 -11.32
CA ARG A 138 -9.53 15.28 -10.96
C ARG A 138 -10.27 14.70 -9.76
N ASP A 139 -10.99 15.56 -9.05
CA ASP A 139 -11.74 15.14 -7.87
C ASP A 139 -12.82 14.11 -8.25
N GLU A 140 -13.46 14.30 -9.42
CA GLU A 140 -14.49 13.37 -9.92
C GLU A 140 -13.92 11.97 -10.20
N ASP A 141 -12.68 11.89 -10.68
CA ASP A 141 -12.03 10.61 -10.99
C ASP A 141 -11.71 9.83 -9.69
N LEU A 142 -11.23 10.53 -8.65
CA LEU A 142 -10.99 9.91 -7.35
C LEU A 142 -12.30 9.46 -6.69
N LEU A 143 -13.34 10.30 -6.75
CA LEU A 143 -14.66 9.95 -6.22
C LEU A 143 -15.22 8.72 -6.92
N ALA A 144 -15.17 8.67 -8.26
CA ALA A 144 -15.64 7.52 -9.04
C ALA A 144 -14.87 6.23 -8.70
N LEU A 145 -13.55 6.32 -8.51
CA LEU A 145 -12.73 5.19 -8.07
C LEU A 145 -13.19 4.67 -6.71
N VAL A 146 -13.28 5.55 -5.70
CA VAL A 146 -13.68 5.16 -4.35
C VAL A 146 -15.10 4.58 -4.32
N HIS A 147 -16.04 5.18 -5.04
CA HIS A 147 -17.39 4.63 -5.18
C HIS A 147 -17.40 3.23 -5.78
N THR A 148 -16.61 3.00 -6.83
CA THR A 148 -16.46 1.67 -7.44
C THR A 148 -15.89 0.66 -6.44
N LEU A 149 -14.82 1.03 -5.73
CA LEU A 149 -14.19 0.16 -4.73
C LEU A 149 -15.16 -0.24 -3.61
N ILE A 150 -15.95 0.72 -3.11
CA ILE A 150 -16.97 0.46 -2.08
C ILE A 150 -18.09 -0.45 -2.62
N ALA A 151 -18.57 -0.18 -3.83
CA ALA A 151 -19.67 -0.94 -4.43
C ALA A 151 -19.30 -2.40 -4.73
N GLU A 152 -18.02 -2.66 -5.03
CA GLU A 152 -17.51 -3.99 -5.37
C GLU A 152 -16.80 -4.68 -4.20
N GLN A 153 -16.93 -4.16 -2.98
CA GLN A 153 -16.29 -4.74 -1.80
C GLN A 153 -16.77 -6.17 -1.52
N GLN A 154 -15.90 -6.97 -0.91
CA GLN A 154 -16.15 -8.37 -0.59
C GLN A 154 -15.97 -8.61 0.91
N ALA A 155 -16.76 -9.55 1.44
CA ALA A 155 -16.80 -9.85 2.89
C ALA A 155 -15.60 -10.68 3.36
N GLU A 156 -14.94 -11.40 2.45
CA GLU A 156 -13.76 -12.21 2.76
C GLU A 156 -12.53 -11.33 3.01
N GLY A 157 -11.63 -11.81 3.88
CA GLY A 157 -10.36 -11.15 4.15
C GLY A 157 -9.34 -11.31 3.01
N LEU A 158 -8.35 -10.41 2.99
CA LEU A 158 -7.22 -10.47 2.06
C LEU A 158 -6.37 -11.73 2.26
N GLU A 159 -6.32 -12.28 3.48
CA GLU A 159 -5.59 -13.50 3.82
C GLU A 159 -6.15 -14.77 3.15
N GLN A 160 -7.35 -14.70 2.58
CA GLN A 160 -7.97 -15.83 1.86
C GLN A 160 -7.59 -15.85 0.37
N LEU A 161 -6.90 -14.82 -0.13
CA LEU A 161 -6.45 -14.75 -1.50
C LEU A 161 -5.19 -15.59 -1.70
N PRO A 162 -5.00 -16.22 -2.88
CA PRO A 162 -3.72 -16.80 -3.27
C PRO A 162 -2.78 -15.66 -3.70
N LEU A 163 -2.27 -14.87 -2.74
CA LEU A 163 -1.59 -13.60 -3.00
C LEU A 163 -0.40 -13.73 -3.94
N THR A 164 0.47 -14.71 -3.73
CA THR A 164 1.62 -14.97 -4.61
C THR A 164 1.18 -15.23 -6.05
N ASP A 165 0.23 -16.13 -6.28
CA ASP A 165 -0.24 -16.45 -7.63
C ASP A 165 -0.99 -15.28 -8.26
N LEU A 166 -1.83 -14.59 -7.49
CA LEU A 166 -2.57 -13.41 -7.94
C LEU A 166 -1.60 -12.35 -8.45
N LEU A 167 -0.58 -12.01 -7.64
CA LEU A 167 0.37 -10.94 -7.94
C LEU A 167 1.39 -11.35 -9.03
N ALA A 168 1.79 -12.62 -9.08
CA ALA A 168 2.66 -13.13 -10.14
C ALA A 168 2.02 -13.03 -11.54
N ASN A 169 0.69 -13.12 -11.61
CA ASN A 169 -0.08 -12.98 -12.84
C ASN A 169 -0.56 -11.54 -13.10
N GLY A 170 -0.06 -10.55 -12.36
CA GLY A 170 -0.46 -9.14 -12.50
C GLY A 170 -1.89 -8.85 -12.07
N GLY A 171 -2.51 -9.76 -11.31
CA GLY A 171 -3.86 -9.59 -10.77
C GLY A 171 -3.90 -8.65 -9.57
N TYR A 172 -5.10 -8.15 -9.29
CA TYR A 172 -5.42 -7.30 -8.15
C TYR A 172 -6.68 -7.82 -7.46
N SER A 173 -6.89 -7.44 -6.20
CA SER A 173 -8.11 -7.81 -5.48
C SER A 173 -9.18 -6.73 -5.56
N LYS A 174 -10.43 -7.10 -5.28
CA LYS A 174 -11.45 -6.13 -4.84
C LYS A 174 -11.11 -5.64 -3.42
N LEU A 175 -11.85 -4.63 -2.96
CA LEU A 175 -11.77 -4.14 -1.59
C LEU A 175 -12.21 -5.25 -0.62
N ARG A 176 -11.36 -5.58 0.35
CA ARG A 176 -11.54 -6.70 1.28
C ARG A 176 -11.05 -6.33 2.67
N HIS A 177 -11.43 -7.11 3.68
CA HIS A 177 -10.95 -6.89 5.04
C HIS A 177 -9.43 -7.09 5.14
N ILE A 178 -8.79 -6.18 5.86
CA ILE A 178 -7.39 -6.34 6.29
C ILE A 178 -7.33 -7.49 7.31
N PRO A 179 -6.31 -8.37 7.26
CA PRO A 179 -6.27 -9.52 8.16
C PRO A 179 -6.28 -9.09 9.64
N ALA A 180 -7.11 -9.77 10.44
CA ALA A 180 -7.34 -9.43 11.84
C ALA A 180 -6.06 -9.24 12.70
N PRO A 181 -4.94 -9.97 12.49
CA PRO A 181 -3.71 -9.74 13.24
C PRO A 181 -3.13 -8.32 13.10
N PHE A 182 -3.43 -7.60 12.02
CA PHE A 182 -3.00 -6.20 11.83
C PHE A 182 -3.92 -5.18 12.49
N LEU A 183 -5.08 -5.61 13.00
CA LEU A 183 -6.07 -4.76 13.64
C LEU A 183 -5.91 -4.91 15.17
N PRO A 184 -5.14 -4.03 15.84
CA PRO A 184 -5.05 -4.08 17.30
C PRO A 184 -6.45 -3.89 17.90
N ARG A 185 -6.80 -4.72 18.88
CA ARG A 185 -8.02 -4.52 19.67
C ARG A 185 -7.81 -3.26 20.51
N LEU A 186 -8.65 -2.26 20.31
CA LEU A 186 -8.72 -1.06 21.15
C LEU A 186 -9.28 -1.42 22.53
#